data_AF-A0A0D7A2Z7-F1
#
_entry.id   AF-A0A0D7A2Z7-F1
#
_cell.length_a   1.000
_cell.length_b   1.000
_cell.length_c   1.000
_cell.angle_alpha   90.00
_cell.angle_beta   90.00
_cell.angle_gamma   90.00
#
_symmetry.space_group_name_H-M   'P 1'
#
loop_
_entity.id
_entity.type
_entity.pdbx_description
1 polymer ?
#
loop_
_entity_poly.entity_id
_entity_poly.type
_entity_poly.pdbx_seq_one_letter_code
_entity_poly.pdbx_strand_id
1 'polypeptide(L)'
;MMFLLRSSMESTSGGYVTPHLHVPQEVWSQGGAKLNNLAEKNRAISIIANAMKELQNGSSEIFGPGNVCSGFGMGIGSIGPKEVDAWMAKLDEFSGACDAVVSSFGKKLSVGEGFAVKKNKWGDKWSEKMTRKFDKLNFTGAGKNLDSPSEYVMGLRGLFKDAQLLDEHTRAVLMHNTTSSLYNPVQAPSSSYHAFPMDYRVAVEARLKRSSEFFASVLLTFVVRDLSLLLDKYVKKCEKWLAE
;
A
#
# COMPACT_ATOMS: atom_id res chain seq x y z
N MET A 1 -9.94 4.17 -0.21
CA MET A 1 -10.29 2.87 0.43
C MET A 1 -9.33 2.51 1.57
N MET A 2 -8.01 2.46 1.34
CA MET A 2 -7.02 2.08 2.38
C MET A 2 -7.12 2.95 3.65
N PHE A 3 -7.28 4.26 3.50
CA PHE A 3 -7.54 5.18 4.62
C PHE A 3 -8.76 4.79 5.46
N LEU A 4 -9.89 4.50 4.81
CA LEU A 4 -11.15 4.13 5.49
C LEU A 4 -11.02 2.79 6.22
N LEU A 5 -10.39 1.79 5.58
CA LEU A 5 -10.11 0.50 6.21
C LEU A 5 -9.22 0.68 7.45
N ARG A 6 -8.13 1.43 7.33
CA ARG A 6 -7.26 1.74 8.47
C ARG A 6 -8.02 2.46 9.58
N SER A 7 -8.83 3.47 9.25
CA SER A 7 -9.64 4.20 10.23
C SER A 7 -10.58 3.27 11.00
N SER A 8 -11.22 2.31 10.32
CA SER A 8 -12.07 1.31 10.97
C SER A 8 -11.31 0.37 11.93
N MET A 9 -10.00 0.21 11.73
CA MET A 9 -9.16 -0.58 12.63
C MET A 9 -8.67 0.24 13.83
N GLU A 10 -8.39 1.54 13.66
CA GLU A 10 -7.77 2.39 14.68
C GLU A 10 -8.78 3.09 15.60
N SER A 11 -9.94 3.47 15.08
CA SER A 11 -10.98 4.16 15.84
C SER A 11 -11.65 3.22 16.84
N THR A 12 -11.86 3.70 18.07
CA THR A 12 -12.55 2.94 19.14
C THR A 12 -13.97 2.55 18.77
N SER A 13 -14.68 3.42 18.04
CA SER A 13 -16.03 3.13 17.55
C SER A 13 -16.03 2.28 16.27
N GLY A 14 -14.87 2.02 15.66
CA GLY A 14 -14.78 1.58 14.27
C GLY A 14 -14.97 2.73 13.27
N GLY A 15 -15.30 2.40 12.02
CA GLY A 15 -15.43 3.39 10.95
C GLY A 15 -16.16 2.89 9.70
N TYR A 16 -16.63 3.84 8.90
CA TYR A 16 -17.30 3.58 7.63
C TYR A 16 -16.29 3.26 6.53
N VAL A 17 -16.43 2.09 5.90
CA VAL A 17 -15.60 1.67 4.75
C VAL A 17 -16.30 1.92 3.41
N THR A 18 -17.62 2.07 3.43
CA THR A 18 -18.46 2.57 2.33
C THR A 18 -19.54 3.49 2.93
N PRO A 19 -20.32 4.25 2.13
CA PRO A 19 -21.40 5.08 2.64
C PRO A 19 -22.46 4.33 3.48
N HIS A 20 -22.55 3.01 3.32
CA HIS A 20 -23.57 2.18 3.97
C HIS A 20 -23.00 1.05 4.83
N LEU A 21 -21.68 0.89 4.92
CA LEU A 21 -21.05 -0.17 5.70
C LEU A 21 -20.15 0.44 6.79
N HIS A 22 -20.66 0.39 8.01
CA HIS A 22 -19.88 0.64 9.21
C HIS A 22 -19.22 -0.65 9.70
N VAL A 23 -17.92 -0.60 9.99
CA VAL A 23 -17.16 -1.72 10.54
C VAL A 23 -16.71 -1.36 11.96
N PRO A 24 -17.30 -1.96 13.01
CA PRO A 24 -16.84 -1.81 14.38
C PRO A 24 -15.38 -2.26 14.55
N GLN A 25 -14.63 -1.64 15.46
CA GLN A 25 -13.23 -2.01 15.71
C GLN A 25 -13.11 -3.47 16.12
N GLU A 26 -14.09 -3.95 16.88
CA GLU A 26 -14.15 -5.28 17.46
C GLU A 26 -14.16 -6.37 16.39
N VAL A 27 -14.64 -6.06 15.18
CA VAL A 27 -14.59 -6.98 14.03
C VAL A 27 -13.15 -7.38 13.73
N TRP A 28 -12.22 -6.43 13.81
CA TRP A 28 -10.80 -6.66 13.57
C TRP A 28 -10.10 -7.34 14.74
N SER A 29 -10.64 -7.26 15.96
CA SER A 29 -10.06 -7.90 17.15
C SER A 29 -10.75 -9.21 17.55
N GLN A 30 -11.80 -9.65 16.83
CA GLN A 30 -12.46 -10.92 17.10
C GLN A 30 -11.50 -12.09 16.90
N GLY A 31 -11.07 -12.68 18.01
CA GLY A 31 -10.32 -13.93 18.02
C GLY A 31 -11.09 -15.09 17.38
N GLY A 32 -10.37 -15.93 16.64
CA GLY A 32 -10.82 -17.26 16.20
C GLY A 32 -11.64 -17.32 14.92
N ALA A 33 -11.77 -16.26 14.13
CA ALA A 33 -12.20 -16.43 12.74
C ALA A 33 -11.08 -17.17 12.00
N LYS A 34 -11.40 -18.29 11.34
CA LYS A 34 -10.40 -19.08 10.63
C LYS A 34 -10.10 -18.41 9.28
N LEU A 35 -9.11 -17.52 9.28
CA LEU A 35 -8.65 -16.87 8.06
C LEU A 35 -7.81 -17.86 7.23
N ASN A 36 -8.19 -18.05 5.97
CA ASN A 36 -7.45 -18.92 5.06
C ASN A 36 -6.11 -18.30 4.67
N ASN A 37 -5.05 -19.12 4.58
CA ASN A 37 -3.70 -18.74 4.13
C ASN A 37 -3.14 -17.51 4.86
N LEU A 38 -3.41 -17.41 6.17
CA LEU A 38 -3.03 -16.28 7.01
C LEU A 38 -1.51 -16.04 7.01
N ALA A 39 -0.73 -17.12 7.09
CA ALA A 39 0.72 -17.07 7.04
C ALA A 39 1.23 -16.41 5.74
N GLU A 40 0.67 -16.78 4.59
CA GLU A 40 1.02 -16.17 3.30
C GLU A 40 0.59 -14.71 3.18
N LYS A 41 -0.59 -14.36 3.70
CA LYS A 41 -1.05 -12.97 3.75
C LYS A 41 -0.12 -12.11 4.60
N ASN A 42 0.26 -12.59 5.78
CA ASN A 42 1.21 -11.90 6.66
C ASN A 42 2.58 -11.72 6.01
N ARG A 43 3.06 -12.73 5.28
CA ARG A 43 4.29 -12.61 4.49
C ARG A 43 4.14 -11.58 3.37
N ALA A 44 3.07 -11.62 2.59
CA ALA A 44 2.81 -10.65 1.53
C ALA A 44 2.73 -9.21 2.07
N ILE A 45 1.99 -8.99 3.17
CA ILE A 45 1.90 -7.70 3.85
C ILE A 45 3.28 -7.23 4.32
N SER A 46 4.06 -8.10 4.96
CA SER A 46 5.40 -7.76 5.45
C SER A 46 6.34 -7.35 4.31
N ILE A 47 6.28 -8.06 3.17
CA ILE A 47 7.07 -7.75 1.98
C ILE A 47 6.71 -6.35 1.45
N ILE A 48 5.43 -6.08 1.24
CA ILE A 48 4.99 -4.79 0.70
C ILE A 48 5.23 -3.67 1.71
N ALA A 49 5.02 -3.90 3.00
CA ALA A 49 5.28 -2.91 4.05
C ALA A 49 6.77 -2.51 4.08
N ASN A 50 7.69 -3.47 3.94
CA ASN A 50 9.11 -3.15 3.84
C ASN A 50 9.44 -2.37 2.56
N ALA A 51 8.86 -2.75 1.42
CA ALA A 51 9.05 -2.02 0.17
C ALA A 51 8.48 -0.59 0.24
N MET A 52 7.34 -0.40 0.93
CA MET A 52 6.75 0.92 1.18
C MET A 52 7.65 1.80 2.06
N LYS A 53 8.29 1.24 3.09
CA LYS A 53 9.25 1.99 3.92
C LYS A 53 10.46 2.46 3.12
N GLU A 54 11.01 1.60 2.26
CA GLU A 54 12.10 1.98 1.34
C GLU A 54 11.66 3.08 0.37
N LEU A 55 10.41 3.02 -0.10
CA LEU A 55 9.83 4.05 -0.96
C LEU A 55 9.62 5.38 -0.21
N GLN A 56 9.17 5.35 1.04
CA GLN A 56 9.04 6.54 1.91
C GLN A 56 10.39 7.20 2.19
N ASN A 57 11.41 6.41 2.48
CA ASN A 57 12.77 6.91 2.69
C ASN A 57 13.28 7.58 1.41
N GLY A 58 13.15 6.91 0.26
CA GLY A 58 13.51 7.49 -1.04
C GLY A 58 12.73 8.75 -1.37
N SER A 59 11.44 8.82 -1.03
CA SER A 59 10.64 10.04 -1.19
C SER A 59 11.18 11.17 -0.32
N SER A 60 11.47 10.90 0.95
CA SER A 60 11.95 11.91 1.88
C SER A 60 13.35 12.43 1.51
N GLU A 61 14.20 11.56 0.96
CA GLU A 61 15.52 11.92 0.45
C GLU A 61 15.44 12.83 -0.78
N ILE A 62 14.47 12.59 -1.67
CA ILE A 62 14.34 13.29 -2.95
C ILE A 62 13.52 14.58 -2.84
N PHE A 63 12.42 14.54 -2.11
CA PHE A 63 11.44 15.62 -2.01
C PHE A 63 11.49 16.37 -0.67
N GLY A 64 12.33 15.93 0.28
CA GLY A 64 12.45 16.49 1.61
C GLY A 64 11.41 15.95 2.61
N PRO A 65 11.50 16.36 3.90
CA PRO A 65 10.67 15.84 4.99
C PRO A 65 9.22 16.38 5.02
N GLY A 66 8.68 16.81 3.89
CA GLY A 66 7.37 17.47 3.77
C GLY A 66 6.42 16.77 2.82
N ASN A 67 5.17 17.26 2.79
CA ASN A 67 4.17 16.75 1.87
C ASN A 67 4.46 17.19 0.42
N VAL A 68 4.51 16.26 -0.54
CA VAL A 68 4.81 16.55 -1.96
C VAL A 68 3.75 17.39 -2.67
N CYS A 69 2.56 17.54 -2.09
CA CYS A 69 1.49 18.41 -2.58
C CYS A 69 1.56 19.84 -2.05
N SER A 70 2.27 20.11 -0.94
CA SER A 70 2.21 21.42 -0.29
C SER A 70 3.17 22.44 -0.90
N GLY A 71 4.19 22.03 -1.65
CA GLY A 71 5.15 22.93 -2.30
C GLY A 71 6.01 23.74 -1.33
N PHE A 72 5.77 23.58 -0.03
CA PHE A 72 6.49 24.17 1.08
C PHE A 72 7.55 23.21 1.64
N GLY A 73 8.06 22.29 0.81
CA GLY A 73 9.29 21.60 1.13
C GLY A 73 10.41 22.64 1.23
N MET A 74 10.92 22.90 2.43
CA MET A 74 12.14 23.69 2.67
C MET A 74 13.38 22.94 2.14
N GLY A 75 13.36 22.66 0.84
CA GLY A 75 14.37 21.99 0.04
C GLY A 75 14.31 22.61 -1.34
N ILE A 76 14.56 23.92 -1.38
CA ILE A 76 14.88 24.65 -2.61
C ILE A 76 16.25 24.13 -3.08
N GLY A 77 16.20 22.99 -3.74
CA GLY A 77 17.20 22.49 -4.66
C GLY A 77 16.39 21.91 -5.79
N SER A 78 16.41 22.56 -6.95
CA SER A 78 15.65 22.14 -8.14
C SER A 78 15.74 20.64 -8.31
N ILE A 79 14.62 19.91 -8.20
CA ILE A 79 14.61 18.47 -8.44
C ILE A 79 15.11 18.26 -9.86
N GLY A 80 16.34 17.79 -9.98
CA GLY A 80 17.05 17.68 -11.24
C GLY A 80 16.77 16.33 -11.90
N PRO A 81 17.25 16.13 -13.13
CA PRO A 81 17.09 14.86 -13.84
C PRO A 81 17.58 13.65 -13.03
N LYS A 82 18.63 13.83 -12.23
CA LYS A 82 19.20 12.77 -11.39
C LYS A 82 18.23 12.33 -10.29
N GLU A 83 17.58 13.28 -9.63
CA GLU A 83 16.59 13.03 -8.59
C GLU A 83 15.33 12.39 -9.18
N VAL A 84 14.93 12.81 -10.39
CA VAL A 84 13.83 12.18 -11.15
C VAL A 84 14.14 10.71 -11.45
N ASP A 85 15.32 10.42 -11.99
CA ASP A 85 15.76 9.07 -12.30
C ASP A 85 15.85 8.20 -11.03
N ALA A 86 16.33 8.77 -9.93
CA ALA A 86 16.38 8.08 -8.62
C ALA A 86 14.96 7.75 -8.11
N TRP A 87 14.02 8.68 -8.24
CA TRP A 87 12.62 8.43 -7.85
C TRP A 87 11.97 7.34 -8.70
N MET A 88 12.22 7.38 -10.01
CA MET A 88 11.75 6.36 -10.95
C MET A 88 12.30 4.97 -10.60
N ALA A 89 13.58 4.89 -10.26
CA ALA A 89 14.19 3.65 -9.81
C ALA A 89 13.52 3.11 -8.53
N LYS A 90 13.17 3.97 -7.57
CA LYS A 90 12.43 3.58 -6.36
C LYS A 90 11.03 3.05 -6.64
N LEU A 91 10.30 3.67 -7.57
CA LEU A 91 9.00 3.17 -8.01
C LEU A 91 9.10 1.83 -8.77
N ASP A 92 10.18 1.63 -9.53
CA ASP A 92 10.44 0.36 -10.23
C ASP A 92 10.84 -0.76 -9.24
N GLU A 93 11.62 -0.44 -8.21
CA GLU A 93 11.91 -1.36 -7.09
C GLU A 93 10.63 -1.77 -6.36
N PHE A 94 9.75 -0.82 -6.05
CA PHE A 94 8.46 -1.09 -5.43
C PHE A 94 7.56 -1.96 -6.32
N SER A 95 7.47 -1.63 -7.62
CA SER A 95 6.72 -2.43 -8.60
C SER A 95 7.26 -3.86 -8.71
N GLY A 96 8.58 -4.03 -8.63
CA GLY A 96 9.22 -5.35 -8.57
C GLY A 96 8.81 -6.16 -7.33
N ALA A 97 8.65 -5.50 -6.18
CA ALA A 97 8.15 -6.14 -4.96
C ALA A 97 6.69 -6.61 -5.11
N CYS A 98 5.84 -5.80 -5.74
CA CYS A 98 4.46 -6.18 -6.08
C CYS A 98 4.43 -7.42 -6.98
N ASP A 99 5.20 -7.42 -8.06
CA ASP A 99 5.27 -8.53 -9.01
C ASP A 99 5.75 -9.83 -8.33
N ALA A 100 6.74 -9.73 -7.43
CA ALA A 100 7.25 -10.87 -6.69
C ALA A 100 6.22 -11.44 -5.70
N VAL A 101 5.39 -10.60 -5.07
CA VAL A 101 4.27 -11.07 -4.24
C VAL A 101 3.25 -11.83 -5.08
N VAL A 102 2.89 -11.30 -6.25
CA VAL A 102 1.96 -12.00 -7.17
C VAL A 102 2.55 -13.33 -7.62
N SER A 103 3.83 -13.36 -8.00
CA SER A 103 4.50 -14.58 -8.45
C SER A 103 4.60 -15.64 -7.35
N SER A 104 4.89 -15.22 -6.11
CA SER A 104 5.15 -16.14 -5.00
C SER A 104 3.88 -16.60 -4.28
N PHE A 105 2.86 -15.73 -4.22
CA PHE A 105 1.68 -15.93 -3.39
C PHE A 105 0.35 -15.81 -4.15
N GLY A 106 0.32 -15.36 -5.40
CA GLY A 106 -0.93 -15.04 -6.13
C GLY A 106 -1.96 -16.18 -6.13
N LYS A 107 -1.53 -17.41 -6.41
CA LYS A 107 -2.41 -18.60 -6.34
C LYS A 107 -2.96 -18.84 -4.93
N LYS A 108 -2.11 -18.68 -3.90
CA LYS A 108 -2.47 -18.91 -2.49
C LYS A 108 -3.34 -17.79 -1.92
N LEU A 109 -3.18 -16.58 -2.41
CA LEU A 109 -4.03 -15.44 -2.06
C LEU A 109 -5.37 -15.46 -2.84
N SER A 110 -5.51 -16.39 -3.79
CA SER A 110 -6.65 -16.50 -4.70
C SER A 110 -6.87 -15.19 -5.48
N VAL A 111 -5.76 -14.62 -5.96
CA VAL A 111 -5.67 -13.39 -6.77
C VAL A 111 -4.79 -13.73 -7.97
N GLY A 112 -5.38 -14.09 -9.10
CA GLY A 112 -4.59 -14.68 -10.18
C GLY A 112 -5.22 -14.89 -11.55
N GLU A 113 -6.53 -14.69 -11.75
CA GLU A 113 -7.09 -14.90 -13.09
C GLU A 113 -6.90 -13.70 -14.05
N GLY A 114 -6.44 -12.53 -13.57
CA GLY A 114 -6.33 -11.31 -14.38
C GLY A 114 -4.96 -10.61 -14.45
N PHE A 115 -3.97 -11.02 -13.65
CA PHE A 115 -2.65 -10.37 -13.65
C PHE A 115 -1.68 -11.14 -14.56
N ALA A 116 -1.60 -10.74 -15.83
CA ALA A 116 -0.52 -11.19 -16.71
C ALA A 116 0.80 -10.61 -16.19
N VAL A 117 1.56 -11.42 -15.45
CA VAL A 117 2.94 -11.09 -15.04
C VAL A 117 3.76 -10.94 -16.32
N LYS A 118 4.02 -9.70 -16.77
CA LYS A 118 5.06 -9.46 -17.76
C LYS A 118 6.38 -9.85 -17.10
N LYS A 119 7.05 -10.88 -17.63
CA LYS A 119 8.38 -11.28 -17.20
C LYS A 119 9.36 -10.17 -17.57
N ASN A 120 9.75 -9.38 -16.58
CA ASN A 120 10.78 -8.36 -16.72
C ASN A 120 12.07 -8.94 -16.11
N LYS A 121 13.21 -8.85 -16.80
CA LYS A 121 14.53 -9.29 -16.30
C LYS A 121 14.94 -8.66 -14.96
N TRP A 122 14.22 -7.64 -14.49
CA TRP A 122 14.40 -6.98 -13.20
C TRP A 122 13.77 -7.74 -12.02
N GLY A 123 12.66 -8.46 -12.25
CA GLY A 123 11.98 -9.26 -11.23
C GLY A 123 12.86 -10.41 -10.70
N ASP A 124 13.73 -10.95 -11.55
CA ASP A 124 14.66 -12.02 -11.20
C ASP A 124 15.82 -11.54 -10.28
N LYS A 125 16.24 -10.27 -10.38
CA LYS A 125 17.28 -9.71 -9.48
C LYS A 125 16.74 -9.38 -8.08
N TRP A 126 15.47 -8.96 -8.00
CA TRP A 126 14.83 -8.67 -6.72
C TRP A 126 14.42 -9.96 -6.00
N SER A 127 13.97 -10.99 -6.73
CA SER A 127 13.73 -12.32 -6.17
C SER A 127 15.01 -12.91 -5.54
N GLU A 128 16.16 -12.78 -6.20
CA GLU A 128 17.43 -13.28 -5.68
C GLU A 128 17.94 -12.51 -4.43
N LYS A 129 17.82 -11.17 -4.42
CA LYS A 129 18.15 -10.36 -3.23
C LYS A 129 17.18 -10.62 -2.07
N MET A 130 15.91 -10.94 -2.37
CA MET A 130 14.91 -11.25 -1.34
C MET A 130 15.12 -12.66 -0.77
N THR A 131 15.47 -13.67 -1.57
CA THR A 131 15.79 -15.02 -1.04
C THR A 131 16.87 -14.97 0.05
N ARG A 132 17.91 -14.15 -0.14
CA ARG A 132 19.00 -14.01 0.85
C ARG A 132 18.59 -13.23 2.10
N LYS A 133 17.72 -12.22 1.98
CA LYS A 133 17.15 -11.50 3.14
C LYS A 133 16.06 -12.32 3.86
N PHE A 134 15.36 -13.17 3.13
CA PHE A 134 14.35 -14.11 3.60
C PHE A 134 14.97 -15.20 4.48
N ASP A 135 16.11 -15.76 4.05
CA ASP A 135 16.89 -16.66 4.90
C ASP A 135 17.29 -15.97 6.20
N LYS A 136 17.79 -14.73 6.14
CA LYS A 136 18.20 -13.97 7.33
C LYS A 136 17.05 -13.67 8.30
N LEU A 137 15.85 -13.38 7.81
CA LEU A 137 14.66 -13.13 8.65
C LEU A 137 14.06 -14.40 9.27
N ASN A 138 14.23 -15.57 8.64
CA ASN A 138 13.86 -16.85 9.23
C ASN A 138 14.80 -17.28 10.37
N PHE A 139 16.09 -16.87 10.35
CA PHE A 139 17.06 -17.20 11.40
C PHE A 139 17.03 -16.27 12.62
N THR A 140 16.45 -15.07 12.52
CA THR A 140 16.33 -14.12 13.64
C THR A 140 14.94 -14.14 14.28
N GLY A 141 14.49 -15.28 14.81
CA GLY A 141 13.43 -15.37 15.84
C GLY A 141 12.02 -14.81 15.54
N ALA A 142 11.78 -14.11 14.43
CA ALA A 142 10.51 -13.48 14.06
C ALA A 142 9.50 -14.46 13.44
N GLY A 143 9.91 -15.71 13.19
CA GLY A 143 9.09 -16.74 12.56
C GLY A 143 8.16 -17.50 13.49
N LYS A 144 8.05 -17.15 14.79
CA LYS A 144 7.29 -17.94 15.77
C LYS A 144 5.82 -17.53 15.93
N ASN A 145 5.38 -16.37 15.41
CA ASN A 145 4.02 -15.87 15.62
C ASN A 145 3.29 -15.36 14.36
N LEU A 146 3.82 -15.58 13.15
CA LEU A 146 3.26 -15.14 11.85
C LEU A 146 1.84 -15.65 11.52
N ASP A 147 1.23 -16.42 12.41
CA ASP A 147 -0.11 -17.00 12.28
C ASP A 147 -1.15 -16.32 13.17
N SER A 148 -0.78 -15.24 13.88
CA SER A 148 -1.72 -14.53 14.76
C SER A 148 -2.61 -13.55 13.95
N PRO A 149 -3.95 -13.60 14.11
CA PRO A 149 -4.84 -12.57 13.57
C PRO A 149 -4.49 -11.14 14.01
N SER A 150 -3.91 -10.99 15.21
CA SER A 150 -3.45 -9.69 15.71
C SER A 150 -2.29 -9.14 14.89
N GLU A 151 -1.33 -9.98 14.51
CA GLU A 151 -0.21 -9.58 13.67
C GLU A 151 -0.68 -9.19 12.26
N TYR A 152 -1.67 -9.90 11.73
CA TYR A 152 -2.30 -9.57 10.46
C TYR A 152 -2.92 -8.17 10.47
N VAL A 153 -3.74 -7.89 11.47
CA VAL A 153 -4.39 -6.58 11.60
C VAL A 153 -3.37 -5.47 11.86
N MET A 154 -2.37 -5.70 12.71
CA MET A 154 -1.29 -4.73 12.93
C MET A 154 -0.49 -4.48 11.65
N GLY A 155 -0.18 -5.53 10.88
CA GLY A 155 0.49 -5.44 9.59
C GLY A 155 -0.31 -4.62 8.58
N LEU A 156 -1.63 -4.86 8.48
CA LEU A 156 -2.52 -4.07 7.62
C LEU A 156 -2.58 -2.59 8.02
N ARG A 157 -2.68 -2.29 9.31
CA ARG A 157 -2.67 -0.89 9.80
C ARG A 157 -1.41 -0.16 9.38
N GLY A 158 -0.25 -0.77 9.63
CA GLY A 158 1.05 -0.22 9.23
C GLY A 158 1.14 -0.03 7.72
N LEU A 159 0.80 -1.06 6.95
CA LEU A 159 0.84 -1.00 5.50
C LEU A 159 -0.10 0.08 4.93
N PHE A 160 -1.34 0.19 5.40
CA PHE A 160 -2.29 1.19 4.92
C PHE A 160 -1.93 2.61 5.35
N LYS A 161 -1.28 2.77 6.50
CA LYS A 161 -0.65 4.04 6.89
C LYS A 161 0.42 4.40 5.88
N ASP A 162 1.30 3.46 5.58
CA ASP A 162 2.44 3.72 4.73
C ASP A 162 2.04 3.99 3.27
N ALA A 163 1.01 3.28 2.79
CA ALA A 163 0.45 3.44 1.45
C ALA A 163 -0.17 4.83 1.18
N GLN A 164 -0.44 5.64 2.21
CA GLN A 164 -0.89 7.02 2.03
C GLN A 164 0.12 7.88 1.25
N LEU A 165 1.40 7.50 1.27
CA LEU A 165 2.43 8.11 0.44
C LEU A 165 2.05 8.07 -1.05
N LEU A 166 1.57 6.91 -1.55
CA LEU A 166 1.19 6.76 -2.96
C LEU A 166 0.03 7.67 -3.34
N ASP A 167 -0.96 7.83 -2.45
CA ASP A 167 -2.09 8.75 -2.64
C ASP A 167 -1.62 10.22 -2.69
N GLU A 168 -0.59 10.55 -1.92
CA GLU A 168 0.03 11.87 -1.93
C GLU A 168 0.75 12.18 -3.24
N HIS A 169 1.64 11.30 -3.70
CA HIS A 169 2.32 11.48 -5.00
C HIS A 169 1.35 11.44 -6.17
N THR A 170 0.32 10.59 -6.12
CA THR A 170 -0.71 10.53 -7.18
C THR A 170 -1.44 11.88 -7.28
N ARG A 171 -1.85 12.46 -6.15
CA ARG A 171 -2.45 13.81 -6.14
C ARG A 171 -1.48 14.86 -6.65
N ALA A 172 -0.22 14.85 -6.21
CA ALA A 172 0.77 15.83 -6.65
C ALA A 172 1.01 15.77 -8.17
N VAL A 173 1.05 14.57 -8.78
CA VAL A 173 1.15 14.39 -10.23
C VAL A 173 -0.11 14.87 -10.96
N LEU A 174 -1.30 14.56 -10.44
CA LEU A 174 -2.58 14.94 -11.08
C LEU A 174 -2.93 16.43 -10.94
N MET A 175 -2.52 17.08 -9.85
CA MET A 175 -2.70 18.54 -9.66
C MET A 175 -1.94 19.34 -10.73
N HIS A 176 -0.85 18.79 -11.28
CA HIS A 176 -0.20 19.38 -12.44
C HIS A 176 -1.11 19.31 -13.69
N ASN A 177 -1.73 18.14 -13.95
CA ASN A 177 -2.53 17.91 -15.17
C ASN A 177 -3.84 18.72 -15.21
N THR A 178 -4.29 19.26 -14.07
CA THR A 178 -5.54 20.04 -13.94
C THR A 178 -5.35 21.56 -14.01
N THR A 179 -4.12 22.04 -14.22
CA THR A 179 -3.82 23.48 -14.39
C THR A 179 -4.10 24.01 -15.81
N SER A 180 -5.20 23.57 -16.43
CA SER A 180 -5.81 24.27 -17.59
C SER A 180 -7.12 24.99 -17.24
N SER A 181 -7.46 25.12 -15.95
CA SER A 181 -8.67 25.83 -15.53
C SER A 181 -8.46 27.36 -15.53
N LEU A 182 -9.06 28.00 -16.53
CA LEU A 182 -9.13 29.44 -16.81
C LEU A 182 -9.66 30.37 -15.69
N TYR A 183 -9.85 29.89 -14.45
CA TYR A 183 -10.64 30.61 -13.44
C TYR A 183 -9.99 30.83 -12.06
N ASN A 184 -8.72 30.51 -11.83
CA ASN A 184 -8.06 30.95 -10.60
C ASN A 184 -6.52 31.06 -10.70
N PRO A 185 -5.95 32.27 -10.91
CA PRO A 185 -4.52 32.46 -11.13
C PRO A 185 -3.64 32.40 -9.86
N VAL A 186 -4.21 32.08 -8.68
CA VAL A 186 -3.47 32.09 -7.41
C VAL A 186 -2.91 30.71 -7.02
N GLN A 187 -3.22 29.65 -7.77
CA GLN A 187 -2.83 28.27 -7.41
C GLN A 187 -2.25 27.49 -8.60
N ALA A 188 -1.05 27.87 -9.04
CA ALA A 188 -0.18 27.00 -9.84
C ALA A 188 1.29 27.31 -9.52
N PRO A 189 2.21 26.33 -9.33
CA PRO A 189 2.06 24.89 -9.10
C PRO A 189 2.87 24.46 -7.86
N SER A 190 2.24 24.30 -6.69
CA SER A 190 2.91 23.85 -5.45
C SER A 190 3.19 22.34 -5.40
N SER A 191 3.15 21.63 -6.54
CA SER A 191 3.51 20.21 -6.59
C SER A 191 4.98 20.07 -6.95
N SER A 192 5.73 19.27 -6.18
CA SER A 192 7.13 18.96 -6.46
C SER A 192 7.35 18.35 -7.86
N TYR A 193 6.30 17.83 -8.51
CA TYR A 193 6.36 17.29 -9.87
C TYR A 193 6.30 18.33 -10.98
N HIS A 194 6.04 19.61 -10.69
CA HIS A 194 6.03 20.64 -11.74
C HIS A 194 7.38 20.79 -12.44
N ALA A 195 8.49 20.58 -11.71
CA ALA A 195 9.84 20.64 -12.25
C ALA A 195 10.19 19.50 -13.22
N PHE A 196 9.36 18.45 -13.31
CA PHE A 196 9.68 17.26 -14.10
C PHE A 196 9.29 17.47 -15.57
N PRO A 197 10.09 16.99 -16.53
CA PRO A 197 9.65 16.95 -17.93
C PRO A 197 8.38 16.09 -18.10
N MET A 198 7.58 16.39 -19.14
CA MET A 198 6.29 15.74 -19.35
C MET A 198 6.39 14.21 -19.43
N ASP A 199 7.39 13.69 -20.14
CA ASP A 199 7.60 12.24 -20.29
C ASP A 199 7.81 11.54 -18.95
N TYR A 200 8.56 12.17 -18.05
CA TYR A 200 8.78 11.65 -16.70
C TYR A 200 7.52 11.69 -15.86
N ARG A 201 6.70 12.73 -15.96
CA ARG A 201 5.40 12.79 -15.26
C ARG A 201 4.48 11.67 -15.71
N VAL A 202 4.35 11.44 -17.01
CA VAL A 202 3.56 10.33 -17.57
C VAL A 202 4.09 8.98 -17.09
N ALA A 203 5.42 8.82 -17.05
CA ALA A 203 6.03 7.57 -16.62
C ALA A 203 5.91 7.30 -15.11
N VAL A 204 5.91 8.35 -14.27
CA VAL A 204 5.60 8.28 -12.84
C VAL A 204 4.12 7.94 -12.64
N GLU A 205 3.21 8.62 -13.34
CA GLU A 205 1.77 8.36 -13.28
C GLU A 205 1.45 6.91 -13.60
N ALA A 206 2.04 6.35 -14.66
CA ALA A 206 1.86 4.95 -15.03
C ALA A 206 2.29 3.96 -13.92
N ARG A 207 3.39 4.26 -13.19
CA ARG A 207 3.88 3.44 -12.08
C ARG A 207 3.00 3.53 -10.83
N LEU A 208 2.56 4.75 -10.50
CA LEU A 208 1.61 4.97 -9.40
C LEU A 208 0.27 4.28 -9.70
N LYS A 209 -0.22 4.35 -10.94
CA LYS A 209 -1.41 3.64 -11.39
C LYS A 209 -1.26 2.13 -11.25
N ARG A 210 -0.14 1.56 -11.72
CA ARG A 210 0.15 0.13 -11.57
C ARG A 210 0.18 -0.30 -10.09
N SER A 211 0.73 0.54 -9.23
CA SER A 211 0.75 0.31 -7.79
C SER A 211 -0.69 0.29 -7.23
N SER A 212 -1.52 1.27 -7.60
CA SER A 212 -2.94 1.30 -7.24
C SER A 212 -3.70 0.06 -7.71
N GLU A 213 -3.48 -0.37 -8.96
CA GLU A 213 -4.05 -1.59 -9.52
C GLU A 213 -3.63 -2.84 -8.73
N PHE A 214 -2.37 -2.94 -8.31
CA PHE A 214 -1.91 -4.01 -7.42
C PHE A 214 -2.64 -4.00 -6.07
N PHE A 215 -2.74 -2.84 -5.41
CA PHE A 215 -3.47 -2.73 -4.14
C PHE A 215 -4.94 -3.16 -4.32
N ALA A 216 -5.61 -2.72 -5.38
CA ALA A 216 -6.99 -3.05 -5.66
C ALA A 216 -7.20 -4.55 -5.94
N SER A 217 -6.38 -5.14 -6.80
CA SER A 217 -6.56 -6.49 -7.31
C SER A 217 -6.00 -7.59 -6.40
N VAL A 218 -4.94 -7.29 -5.65
CA VAL A 218 -4.23 -8.28 -4.82
C VAL A 218 -4.58 -8.06 -3.35
N LEU A 219 -4.16 -6.92 -2.78
CA LEU A 219 -4.25 -6.69 -1.33
C LEU A 219 -5.71 -6.52 -0.89
N LEU A 220 -6.45 -5.58 -1.49
CA LEU A 220 -7.82 -5.29 -1.10
C LEU A 220 -8.75 -6.48 -1.36
N THR A 221 -8.49 -7.30 -2.39
CA THR A 221 -9.29 -8.49 -2.67
C THR A 221 -9.32 -9.47 -1.50
N PHE A 222 -8.16 -9.83 -0.94
CA PHE A 222 -8.16 -10.75 0.20
C PHE A 222 -8.56 -10.06 1.51
N VAL A 223 -8.27 -8.77 1.68
CA VAL A 223 -8.65 -8.02 2.88
C VAL A 223 -10.18 -7.89 2.99
N VAL A 224 -10.87 -7.56 1.90
CA VAL A 224 -12.34 -7.45 1.88
C VAL A 224 -12.99 -8.82 2.10
N ARG A 225 -12.40 -9.89 1.54
CA ARG A 225 -12.87 -11.26 1.79
C ARG A 225 -12.73 -11.64 3.26
N ASP A 226 -11.59 -11.34 3.87
CA ASP A 226 -11.35 -11.62 5.29
C ASP A 226 -12.24 -10.78 6.19
N LEU A 227 -12.46 -9.50 5.85
CA LEU A 227 -13.40 -8.63 6.53
C LEU A 227 -14.82 -9.22 6.52
N SER A 228 -15.25 -9.78 5.40
CA SER A 228 -16.56 -10.44 5.29
C SER A 228 -16.68 -11.63 6.25
N LEU A 229 -15.62 -12.44 6.39
CA LEU A 229 -15.57 -13.56 7.33
C LEU A 229 -15.56 -13.10 8.80
N LEU A 230 -14.81 -12.03 9.10
CA LEU A 230 -14.77 -11.43 10.43
C LEU A 230 -16.13 -10.84 10.83
N LEU A 231 -16.81 -10.16 9.90
CA LEU A 231 -18.14 -9.62 10.09
C LEU A 231 -19.18 -10.71 10.35
N ASP A 232 -19.20 -11.77 9.55
CA ASP A 232 -20.10 -12.92 9.77
C ASP A 232 -19.92 -13.54 11.17
N LYS A 233 -18.66 -13.71 11.60
CA LYS A 233 -18.37 -14.22 12.93
C LYS A 233 -18.79 -13.25 14.04
N TYR A 234 -18.60 -11.95 13.83
CA TYR A 234 -19.01 -10.92 14.78
C TYR A 234 -20.53 -10.90 14.96
N VAL A 235 -21.30 -10.91 13.88
CA VAL A 235 -22.78 -10.92 13.90
C VAL A 235 -23.30 -12.15 14.67
N LYS A 236 -22.79 -13.34 14.35
CA LYS A 236 -23.18 -14.59 15.06
C LYS A 236 -22.87 -14.56 16.55
N LYS A 237 -21.84 -13.81 16.96
CA LYS A 237 -21.52 -13.63 18.38
C LYS A 237 -22.51 -12.67 19.04
N CYS A 238 -22.86 -11.57 18.38
CA CYS A 238 -23.87 -10.63 18.86
C CYS A 238 -25.24 -11.30 19.02
N GLU A 239 -25.66 -12.16 18.09
CA GLU A 239 -26.90 -12.93 18.21
C GLU A 239 -26.95 -13.77 19.48
N LYS A 240 -25.83 -14.42 19.85
CA LYS A 240 -25.75 -15.20 21.10
C LYS A 240 -25.86 -14.33 22.33
N TRP A 241 -25.22 -13.15 22.32
CA TRP A 241 -25.26 -12.21 23.43
C TRP A 241 -26.64 -11.58 23.63
N LEU A 242 -27.44 -11.49 22.56
CA LEU A 242 -28.82 -11.00 22.64
C LEU A 242 -29.82 -12.08 23.09
N ALA A 243 -29.46 -13.35 22.99
CA ALA A 243 -30.28 -14.48 23.42
C ALA A 243 -30.06 -14.88 24.89
N GLU A 244 -29.03 -14.32 25.54
CA GLU A 244 -28.72 -14.43 26.97
C GLU A 244 -29.32 -13.24 27.75
#